data_AF-A0A949MJF9-F1
#
_entry.id   AF-A0A949MJF9-F1
#
_cell.length_a   1.000
_cell.length_b   1.000
_cell.length_c   1.000
_cell.angle_alpha   90.00
_cell.angle_beta   90.00
_cell.angle_gamma   90.00
#
_symmetry.space_group_name_H-M   'P 1'
#
loop_
_entity.id
_entity.type
_entity.pdbx_description
1 polymer ?
#
loop_
_entity_poly.entity_id
_entity_poly.type
_entity_poly.pdbx_seq_one_letter_code
_entity_poly.pdbx_strand_id
1 'polypeptide(L)' 'MKEAAGASPAMAQWFTLKAQHEDALLFFRMGDFYELFFADAQAASAALDIALTARGQ' A
#
# COMPACT_ATOMS: atom_id res chain seq x y z
N MET A 1 -12.76 6.02 -6.29
CA MET A 1 -12.57 5.60 -4.89
C MET A 1 -13.17 4.20 -4.73
N LYS A 2 -12.43 3.14 -5.12
CA LYS A 2 -12.94 1.76 -5.00
C LYS A 2 -12.79 1.31 -3.54
N GLU A 3 -13.88 1.51 -2.81
CA GLU A 3 -14.45 0.62 -1.80
C GLU A 3 -13.52 0.13 -0.66
N ALA A 4 -13.57 0.86 0.44
CA ALA A 4 -13.30 0.32 1.78
C ALA A 4 -14.34 -0.73 2.22
N ALA A 5 -15.44 -0.91 1.46
CA ALA A 5 -16.45 -1.91 1.74
C ALA A 5 -15.93 -3.32 1.40
N GLY A 6 -15.50 -4.06 2.43
CA GLY A 6 -14.88 -5.39 2.31
C GLY A 6 -13.36 -5.41 2.50
N ALA A 7 -12.74 -4.24 2.70
CA ALA A 7 -11.32 -4.14 3.02
C ALA A 7 -11.06 -4.66 4.45
N SER A 8 -9.92 -5.32 4.65
CA SER A 8 -9.47 -5.67 6.01
C SER A 8 -9.27 -4.39 6.84
N PRO A 9 -9.34 -4.45 8.18
CA PRO A 9 -9.13 -3.28 9.03
C PRO A 9 -7.81 -2.55 8.75
N ALA A 10 -6.75 -3.29 8.42
CA ALA A 10 -5.45 -2.71 8.03
C ALA A 10 -5.55 -1.95 6.70
N MET A 11 -6.25 -2.50 5.71
CA MET A 11 -6.42 -1.83 4.42
C MET A 11 -7.29 -0.57 4.52
N ALA A 12 -8.32 -0.56 5.37
CA ALA A 12 -9.10 0.65 5.64
C ALA A 12 -8.24 1.79 6.21
N GLN A 13 -7.30 1.47 7.11
CA GLN A 13 -6.33 2.44 7.63
C GLN A 13 -5.38 2.92 6.52
N TRP A 14 -4.87 2.01 5.70
CA TRP A 14 -4.01 2.36 4.57
C TRP A 14 -4.69 3.34 3.61
N PHE A 15 -5.94 3.07 3.19
CA PHE A 15 -6.69 3.96 2.31
C PHE A 15 -6.91 5.35 2.92
N THR A 16 -7.20 5.41 4.23
CA THR A 16 -7.39 6.66 4.95
C THR A 16 -6.12 7.50 4.96
N LEU A 17 -4.97 6.88 5.21
CA LEU A 17 -3.66 7.55 5.23
C LEU A 17 -3.22 7.96 3.82
N LYS A 18 -3.45 7.10 2.81
CA LYS A 18 -3.09 7.40 1.43
C LYS A 18 -3.91 8.57 0.87
N ALA A 19 -5.18 8.70 1.25
CA ALA A 19 -6.01 9.85 0.87
C ALA A 19 -5.51 11.18 1.44
N GLN A 20 -4.73 11.17 2.52
CA GLN A 20 -4.10 12.37 3.08
C GLN A 20 -2.77 12.71 2.39
N HIS A 21 -2.20 11.76 1.65
CA HIS A 21 -0.87 11.83 1.05
C HIS A 21 -0.87 11.20 -0.35
N GLU A 22 -1.74 11.71 -1.24
CA GLU A 22 -1.95 11.12 -2.57
C GLU A 22 -0.65 11.09 -3.40
N ASP A 23 0.19 12.12 -3.24
CA ASP A 23 1.40 12.36 -4.03
C ASP A 23 2.66 11.68 -3.47
N ALA A 24 2.56 10.99 -2.33
CA ALA A 24 3.69 10.39 -1.63
C ALA A 24 3.60 8.87 -1.57
N LEU A 25 4.75 8.18 -1.56
CA LEU A 25 4.82 6.75 -1.30
C LEU A 25 4.52 6.47 0.18
N LEU A 26 3.46 5.71 0.46
CA LEU A 26 3.09 5.37 1.83
C LEU A 26 3.74 4.05 2.26
N PHE A 27 4.76 4.15 3.11
CA PHE A 27 5.39 3.00 3.75
C PHE A 27 4.52 2.54 4.93
N PHE A 28 3.74 1.49 4.73
CA PHE A 28 2.82 0.99 5.74
C PHE A 28 3.45 -0.13 6.56
N ARG A 29 3.61 0.09 7.87
CA ARG A 29 4.28 -0.89 8.73
C ARG A 29 3.40 -2.11 8.99
N MET A 30 3.87 -3.27 8.57
CA MET A 30 3.25 -4.57 8.84
C MET A 30 4.26 -5.50 9.53
N GLY A 31 4.23 -5.48 10.86
CA GLY A 31 5.22 -6.20 11.67
C GLY A 31 6.61 -5.58 11.53
N ASP A 32 7.56 -6.38 11.04
CA ASP A 32 8.97 -6.01 10.86
C ASP A 32 9.27 -5.37 9.51
N PHE A 33 8.30 -5.38 8.59
CA PHE A 33 8.46 -4.84 7.24
C PHE A 33 7.60 -3.60 7.02
N TYR A 34 8.03 -2.77 6.06
CA TYR A 34 7.18 -1.77 5.45
C TYR A 34 6.69 -2.29 4.12
N GLU A 35 5.37 -2.40 3.98
CA GLU A 35 4.71 -2.80 2.76
C GLU A 35 4.12 -1.58 2.06
N LEU A 36 4.19 -1.58 0.72
CA LEU A 36 3.51 -0.63 -0.13
C LEU A 36 2.47 -1.39 -0.95
N PHE A 37 1.35 -0.73 -1.27
CA PHE A 37 0.22 -1.36 -1.94
C PHE A 37 -0.14 -0.63 -3.23
N PHE A 38 -0.77 -1.36 -4.17
CA PHE A 38 -1.29 -0.84 -5.44
C PHE A 38 -0.22 -0.09 -6.28
N ALA A 39 -0.48 1.16 -6.66
CA ALA A 39 0.42 1.97 -7.47
C ALA A 39 1.74 2.28 -6.73
N ASP A 40 1.69 2.46 -5.41
CA ASP A 40 2.89 2.71 -4.60
C ASP A 40 3.83 1.51 -4.63
N ALA A 41 3.30 0.28 -4.68
CA ALA A 41 4.11 -0.94 -4.80
C ALA A 41 4.87 -1.00 -6.14
N GLN A 42 4.20 -0.65 -7.24
CA GLN A 42 4.81 -0.62 -8.58
C GLN A 42 5.90 0.45 -8.66
N ALA A 43 5.61 1.65 -8.15
CA ALA A 43 6.57 2.75 -8.12
C ALA A 43 7.78 2.42 -7.23
N ALA A 44 7.56 1.85 -6.05
CA ALA A 44 8.65 1.47 -5.15
C ALA A 44 9.49 0.31 -5.70
N SER A 45 8.88 -0.68 -6.36
CA SER A 45 9.63 -1.77 -7.01
C SER A 45 10.59 -1.23 -8.07
N ALA A 46 10.12 -0.33 -8.94
CA ALA A 46 10.96 0.29 -9.96
C ALA A 46 12.03 1.23 -9.37
N ALA A 47 11.70 1.98 -8.31
CA ALA A 47 12.61 2.96 -7.73
C ALA A 47 13.68 2.35 -6.80
N LEU A 48 13.33 1.27 -6.09
CA LEU A 48 14.17 0.68 -5.05
C LEU A 48 14.77 -0.68 -5.45
N ASP A 49 14.46 -1.17 -6.65
CA ASP A 49 14.87 -2.49 -7.15
C ASP A 49 14.52 -3.63 -6.18
N ILE A 50 13.28 -3.60 -5.69
CA ILE A 50 12.71 -4.61 -4.78
C ILE A 50 11.65 -5.44 -5.47
N ALA A 51 11.47 -6.69 -5.03
CA ALA A 51 10.52 -7.62 -5.63
C ALA A 51 9.07 -7.11 -5.50
N LEU A 52 8.37 -6.97 -6.63
CA LEU A 52 6.93 -6.73 -6.67
C LEU A 52 6.19 -8.05 -6.47
N THR A 53 5.44 -8.17 -5.38
CA THR A 53 4.65 -9.37 -5.07
C THR A 53 3.18 -9.01 -4.89
N ALA A 54 2.28 -9.98 -5.10
CA ALA A 54 0.85 -9.80 -4.89
C ALA A 54 0.38 -10.63 -3.69
N ARG A 55 -0.45 -10.04 -2.84
CA ARG A 55 -1.03 -10.68 -1.65
C ARG A 55 -2.55 -10.73 -1.78
N GLY A 56 -3.11 -11.94 -1.80
CA GLY A 56 -4.52 -12.19 -2.11
C GLY A 56 -4.67 -12.85 -3.48
N GLN A 57 -5.57 -13.83 -3.58
CA GLN A 57 -5.94 -14.50 -4.82
C GLN A 57 -7.03 -13.71 -5.54
#